data_AF-A0A3N4R404-F1
#
_entry.id   AF-A0A3N4R404-F1
#
_cell.length_a   1.000
_cell.length_b   1.000
_cell.length_c   1.000
_cell.angle_alpha   90.00
_cell.angle_beta   90.00
_cell.angle_gamma   90.00
#
_symmetry.space_group_name_H-M   'P 1'
#
loop_
_entity.id
_entity.type
_entity.pdbx_description
1 polymer ?
#
loop_
_entity_poly.entity_id
_entity_poly.type
_entity_poly.pdbx_seq_one_letter_code
_entity_poly.pdbx_strand_id
1 'polypeptide(L)'
;MDSYTGPATVTASTTTYDVHAELRTYHTGAVRSWAGSLRFDNESDAWVMLTARQAVLALPDGSTGTVIFTGHSVGSTAVRVTGSGPAPY
;
A
#
# COMPACT_ATOMS: atom_id res chain seq x y z
N MET A 1 -9.70 -15.24 -4.66
CA MET A 1 -9.39 -14.18 -3.68
C MET A 1 -7.90 -14.29 -3.49
N ASP A 2 -7.17 -13.36 -4.09
CA ASP A 2 -5.72 -13.43 -4.18
C ASP A 2 -5.15 -12.47 -3.15
N SER A 3 -4.14 -12.90 -2.42
CA SER A 3 -3.50 -12.10 -1.39
C SER A 3 -1.99 -12.07 -1.60
N TYR A 4 -1.41 -10.91 -1.34
CA TYR A 4 0.03 -10.73 -1.27
C TYR A 4 0.45 -10.45 0.16
N THR A 5 1.56 -11.05 0.59
CA THR A 5 2.20 -10.76 1.88
C THR A 5 3.69 -10.83 1.69
N GLY A 6 4.39 -9.71 1.85
CA GLY A 6 5.82 -9.66 1.62
C GLY A 6 6.39 -8.25 1.48
N PRO A 7 7.67 -8.14 1.12
CA PRO A 7 8.34 -6.86 0.93
C PRO A 7 7.74 -6.09 -0.25
N ALA A 8 7.69 -4.77 -0.14
CA ALA A 8 7.28 -3.88 -1.21
C ALA A 8 7.98 -2.54 -1.03
N THR A 9 7.91 -1.70 -2.04
CA THR A 9 8.46 -0.35 -2.00
C THR A 9 7.35 0.64 -2.28
N VAL A 10 7.23 1.68 -1.45
CA VAL A 10 6.23 2.73 -1.63
C VAL A 10 6.91 4.07 -1.87
N THR A 11 6.49 4.76 -2.93
CA THR A 11 7.03 6.07 -3.31
C THR A 11 5.93 7.12 -3.27
N ALA A 12 6.10 8.12 -2.42
CA ALA A 12 5.24 9.30 -2.36
C ALA A 12 6.05 10.55 -2.71
N SER A 13 5.56 11.34 -3.65
CA SER A 13 6.25 12.51 -4.20
C SER A 13 7.66 12.16 -4.72
N THR A 14 8.69 12.32 -3.89
CA THR A 14 10.10 12.06 -4.22
C THR A 14 10.79 11.11 -3.23
N THR A 15 10.05 10.59 -2.25
CA THR A 15 10.62 9.75 -1.19
C THR A 15 10.10 8.33 -1.31
N THR A 16 11.04 7.39 -1.25
CA THR A 16 10.82 5.97 -1.41
C THR A 16 11.15 5.26 -0.11
N TYR A 17 10.26 4.37 0.32
CA TYR A 17 10.39 3.61 1.55
C TYR A 17 10.20 2.13 1.26
N ASP A 18 11.03 1.30 1.87
CA ASP A 18 10.81 -0.13 1.92
C ASP A 18 9.80 -0.44 3.02
N VAL A 19 8.82 -1.27 2.69
CA VAL A 19 7.70 -1.61 3.57
C VAL A 19 7.39 -3.10 3.47
N HIS A 20 6.67 -3.60 4.46
CA HIS A 20 6.04 -4.91 4.37
C HIS A 20 4.56 -4.73 4.04
N ALA A 21 4.12 -5.27 2.91
CA ALA A 21 2.75 -5.14 2.41
C ALA A 21 1.93 -6.41 2.70
N GLU A 22 0.69 -6.21 3.15
CA GLU A 22 -0.34 -7.24 3.27
C GLU A 22 -1.55 -6.79 2.44
N LEU A 23 -1.74 -7.35 1.25
CA LEU A 23 -2.76 -6.93 0.28
C LEU A 23 -3.75 -8.05 -0.02
N ARG A 24 -4.99 -7.67 -0.33
CA ARG A 24 -6.07 -8.57 -0.74
C ARG A 24 -6.83 -7.98 -1.92
N THR A 25 -7.15 -8.82 -2.91
CA THR A 25 -8.00 -8.44 -4.03
C THR A 25 -9.46 -8.66 -3.70
N TYR A 26 -10.29 -7.72 -4.16
CA TYR A 26 -11.74 -7.78 -4.11
C TYR A 26 -12.27 -7.64 -5.53
N HIS A 27 -13.09 -8.62 -5.94
CA HIS A 27 -13.78 -8.61 -7.21
C HIS A 27 -15.23 -8.22 -6.98
N THR A 28 -15.61 -7.01 -7.40
CA THR A 28 -17.00 -6.55 -7.31
C THR A 28 -17.50 -6.27 -8.72
N GLY A 29 -18.13 -7.27 -9.34
CA GLY A 29 -18.56 -7.20 -10.74
C GLY A 29 -17.36 -7.07 -11.70
N ALA A 30 -17.39 -6.05 -12.56
CA ALA A 30 -16.31 -5.77 -13.51
C ALA A 30 -15.12 -5.00 -12.89
N VAL A 31 -15.27 -4.49 -11.66
CA VAL A 31 -14.24 -3.68 -11.00
C VAL A 31 -13.32 -4.58 -10.20
N ARG A 32 -12.02 -4.54 -10.53
CA ARG A 32 -10.96 -5.08 -9.69
C ARG A 32 -10.45 -3.97 -8.78
N SER A 33 -10.56 -4.22 -7.48
CA SER A 33 -10.04 -3.34 -6.44
C SER A 33 -9.22 -4.18 -5.48
N TRP A 34 -8.33 -3.53 -4.73
CA TRP A 34 -7.53 -4.22 -3.74
C TRP A 34 -7.29 -3.30 -2.55
N ALA A 35 -7.15 -3.88 -1.37
CA ALA A 35 -6.91 -3.14 -0.15
C ALA A 35 -6.02 -3.94 0.79
N GLY A 36 -5.42 -3.25 1.75
CA GLY A 36 -4.45 -3.88 2.62
C GLY A 36 -3.84 -2.93 3.63
N SER A 37 -2.72 -3.35 4.18
CA SER A 37 -1.88 -2.53 5.06
C SER A 37 -0.43 -2.56 4.60
N LEU A 38 0.23 -1.41 4.73
CA LEU A 38 1.67 -1.26 4.59
C LEU A 38 2.26 -1.03 5.97
N ARG A 39 3.28 -1.81 6.33
CA ARG A 39 4.01 -1.67 7.57
C ARG A 39 5.38 -1.04 7.31
N PHE A 40 5.61 0.11 7.93
CA PHE A 40 6.85 0.86 7.89
C PHE A 40 7.78 0.46 9.03
N ASP A 41 9.06 0.78 8.90
CA ASP A 41 10.06 0.52 9.94
C ASP A 41 9.88 1.44 11.16
N ASN A 42 9.40 2.67 10.95
CA ASN A 42 9.15 3.62 12.02
C ASN A 42 7.82 4.37 11.83
N GLU A 43 7.32 4.96 12.91
CA GLU A 43 6.03 5.66 12.94
C GLU A 43 6.07 6.98 12.15
N SER A 44 7.21 7.68 12.15
CA SER A 44 7.37 8.94 11.43
C SER A 44 7.13 8.79 9.93
N ASP A 45 7.64 7.71 9.33
CA ASP A 45 7.46 7.41 7.91
C ASP A 45 6.00 7.09 7.57
N ALA A 46 5.32 6.34 8.45
CA ALA A 46 3.90 6.08 8.35
C ALA A 46 3.08 7.39 8.39
N TRP A 47 3.46 8.33 9.26
CA TRP A 47 2.83 9.65 9.35
C TRP A 47 3.03 10.48 8.08
N VAL A 48 4.26 10.56 7.56
CA VAL A 48 4.56 11.29 6.33
C VAL A 48 3.70 10.78 5.17
N MET A 49 3.56 9.45 5.05
CA MET A 49 2.78 8.80 4.01
C MET A 49 1.28 9.12 4.06
N LEU A 50 0.69 9.13 5.25
CA LEU A 50 -0.71 9.55 5.41
C LEU A 50 -0.95 10.96 4.89
N THR A 51 -0.02 11.88 5.15
CA THR A 51 -0.10 13.27 4.64
C THR A 51 -0.01 13.37 3.13
N ALA A 52 0.72 12.46 2.46
CA ALA A 52 0.86 12.46 1.01
C ALA A 52 -0.44 12.06 0.28
N ARG A 53 -1.38 11.40 0.96
CA ARG A 53 -2.70 10.91 0.48
C ARG A 53 -2.65 9.84 -0.61
N GLN A 54 -1.69 9.90 -1.51
CA GLN A 54 -1.50 8.96 -2.62
C GLN A 54 -0.02 8.62 -2.78
N ALA A 55 0.26 7.37 -3.13
CA ALA A 55 1.60 6.90 -3.44
C ALA A 55 1.58 5.84 -4.56
N VAL A 56 2.75 5.52 -5.10
CA VAL A 56 2.97 4.37 -5.98
C VAL A 56 3.55 3.24 -5.15
N LEU A 57 2.91 2.08 -5.18
CA LEU A 57 3.40 0.84 -4.60
C LEU A 57 4.04 0.00 -5.71
N ALA A 58 5.24 -0.50 -5.48
CA ALA A 58 5.96 -1.42 -6.35
C ALA A 58 6.24 -2.73 -5.60
N LEU A 59 6.03 -3.87 -6.27
CA LEU A 59 6.33 -5.19 -5.74
C LEU A 59 7.65 -5.75 -6.30
N PRO A 60 8.22 -6.81 -5.70
CA PRO A 60 9.49 -7.40 -6.13
C PRO A 60 9.49 -7.97 -7.56
N ASP A 61 8.32 -8.28 -8.12
CA ASP A 61 8.15 -8.74 -9.50
C ASP A 61 8.14 -7.59 -10.53
N GLY A 62 8.26 -6.35 -10.06
CA GLY A 62 8.22 -5.14 -10.89
C GLY A 62 6.81 -4.63 -11.18
N SER A 63 5.77 -5.29 -10.68
CA SER A 63 4.40 -4.79 -10.79
C SER A 63 4.21 -3.54 -9.93
N THR A 64 3.40 -2.60 -10.42
CA THR A 64 3.16 -1.33 -9.74
C THR A 64 1.68 -0.98 -9.68
N GLY A 65 1.28 -0.26 -8.64
CA GLY A 65 -0.09 0.17 -8.44
C GLY A 65 -0.17 1.47 -7.64
N THR A 66 -1.16 2.31 -7.95
CA THR A 66 -1.44 3.50 -7.15
C THR A 66 -2.22 3.13 -5.89
N VAL A 67 -1.77 3.60 -4.74
CA VAL A 67 -2.44 3.46 -3.45
C VAL A 67 -2.94 4.79 -2.93
N ILE A 68 -4.08 4.75 -2.26
CA ILE A 68 -4.62 5.82 -1.43
C ILE A 68 -4.54 5.36 0.02
N PHE A 69 -3.98 6.21 0.88
CA PHE A 69 -3.93 5.93 2.32
C PHE A 69 -5.28 6.28 2.97
N THR A 70 -5.89 5.30 3.63
CA THR A 70 -7.27 5.41 4.15
C THR A 70 -7.35 5.44 5.67
N GLY A 71 -6.27 5.15 6.37
CA GLY A 71 -6.23 5.28 7.82
C GLY A 71 -4.95 4.74 8.45
N HIS A 72 -4.74 5.12 9.69
CA HIS A 72 -3.63 4.72 10.54
C HIS A 72 -4.11 4.61 11.98
N SER A 73 -3.48 3.73 12.74
CA SER A 73 -3.74 3.61 14.18
C SER A 73 -2.60 4.28 14.93
N VAL A 74 -2.93 5.23 15.81
CA VAL A 74 -1.94 5.95 16.64
C VAL A 74 -1.02 4.96 17.36
N GLY A 75 0.30 5.15 17.28
CA GLY A 75 1.30 4.24 17.85
C GLY A 75 1.56 2.97 17.04
N SER A 76 1.08 2.90 15.80
CA SER A 76 1.34 1.78 14.87
C SER A 76 2.24 2.22 13.72
N THR A 77 3.05 1.31 13.20
CA THR A 77 3.74 1.51 11.93
C THR A 77 2.93 1.00 10.73
N ALA A 78 1.69 0.57 10.94
CA ALA A 78 0.81 0.07 9.89
C ALA A 78 -0.16 1.15 9.39
N VAL A 79 -0.21 1.33 8.07
CA VAL A 79 -1.11 2.24 7.38
C VAL A 79 -2.02 1.44 6.45
N ARG A 80 -3.34 1.68 6.52
CA ARG A 80 -4.31 1.06 5.61
C ARG A 80 -4.29 1.75 4.26
N VAL A 81 -4.32 0.94 3.21
CA VAL A 81 -4.29 1.39 1.82
C VAL A 81 -5.39 0.74 1.01
N THR A 82 -5.85 1.46 -0.01
CA THR A 82 -6.74 0.96 -1.06
C THR A 82 -6.17 1.35 -2.41
N GLY A 83 -6.24 0.45 -3.38
CA GLY A 83 -5.84 0.69 -4.76
C GLY A 83 -6.93 0.29 -5.75
N SER A 84 -6.86 0.89 -6.94
CA SER A 84 -7.78 0.62 -8.05
C SER A 84 -7.02 0.10 -9.27
N GLY A 85 -7.60 -0.84 -10.00
CA GLY A 85 -6.99 -1.45 -11.19
C GLY A 85 -6.55 -2.90 -10.95
N PRO A 86 -5.74 -3.49 -11.85
CA PRO A 86 -5.13 -4.78 -11.57
C PRO A 86 -4.32 -4.66 -10.28
N ALA A 87 -4.48 -5.65 -9.40
CA ALA A 87 -3.61 -5.72 -8.23
C ALA A 87 -2.18 -5.96 -8.73
N PRO A 88 -1.19 -5.34 -8.09
CA PRO A 88 0.20 -5.52 -8.48
C PRO A 88 0.70 -6.85 -7.91
N TYR A 89 0.15 -8.00 -8.32
CA TYR A 89 0.63 -9.37 -8.02
C TYR A 89 -0.19 -10.44 -8.75
#